data_AF-A0A432MCI4-F1
#
_entry.id   AF-A0A432MCI4-F1
#
_cell.length_a   1.000
_cell.length_b   1.000
_cell.length_c   1.000
_cell.angle_alpha   90.00
_cell.angle_beta   90.00
_cell.angle_gamma   90.00
#
_symmetry.space_group_name_H-M   'P 1'
#
loop_
_entity.id
_entity.type
_entity.pdbx_description
1 polymer ?
#
loop_
_entity_poly.entity_id
_entity_poly.type
_entity_poly.pdbx_seq_one_letter_code
_entity_poly.pdbx_strand_id
1 'polypeptide(L)' 'MFIESRPADPRVHEAAIRIARRCRHVIQCLLREEEWAEADREFYRVAREELEAFRTTTCDDRGR' A
#
# COMPACT_ATOMS: atom_id res chain seq x y z
N MET A 1 13.09 -16.37 1.88
CA MET A 1 12.16 -15.31 2.27
C MET A 1 10.77 -15.92 2.33
N PHE A 2 10.23 -16.17 3.52
CA PHE A 2 8.86 -16.68 3.67
C PHE A 2 7.90 -15.52 3.41
N ILE A 3 7.21 -15.57 2.26
CA ILE A 3 6.11 -14.64 2.00
C ILE A 3 4.93 -15.18 2.78
N GLU A 4 4.72 -14.67 4.00
CA GLU A 4 3.43 -14.82 4.68
C GLU A 4 2.37 -14.12 3.82
N SER A 5 1.79 -14.85 2.88
CA SER A 5 0.67 -14.37 2.08
C SER A 5 -0.56 -14.30 2.99
N ARG A 6 -0.61 -13.28 3.85
CA ARG A 6 -1.80 -12.97 4.62
C ARG A 6 -2.86 -12.46 3.65
N PRO A 7 -4.08 -13.02 3.67
CA PRO A 7 -5.17 -12.49 2.87
C PRO A 7 -5.42 -11.04 3.32
N ALA A 8 -5.03 -10.09 2.47
CA ALA A 8 -5.41 -8.71 2.65
C ALA A 8 -6.93 -8.62 2.46
N ASP A 9 -7.59 -7.83 3.29
CA ASP A 9 -8.97 -7.42 3.01
C ASP A 9 -9.03 -6.86 1.58
N PRO A 10 -9.94 -7.35 0.72
CA PRO A 10 -10.04 -6.90 -0.66
C PRO A 10 -10.16 -5.37 -0.78
N ARG A 11 -10.81 -4.70 0.20
CA ARG A 11 -10.94 -3.24 0.20
C ARG A 11 -9.62 -2.54 0.47
N VAL A 12 -8.79 -3.09 1.36
CA VAL A 12 -7.44 -2.59 1.65
C VAL A 12 -6.54 -2.79 0.44
N HIS A 13 -6.60 -3.95 -0.19
CA HIS A 13 -5.84 -4.24 -1.41
C HIS A 13 -6.16 -3.24 -2.54
N GLU A 14 -7.44 -3.03 -2.83
CA GLU A 14 -7.90 -2.09 -3.85
C GLU A 14 -7.52 -0.64 -3.52
N ALA A 15 -7.61 -0.24 -2.25
CA ALA A 15 -7.19 1.09 -1.81
C ALA A 15 -5.69 1.29 -1.97
N ALA A 16 -4.87 0.31 -1.57
CA ALA A 16 -3.42 0.35 -1.70
C ALA A 16 -2.98 0.46 -3.17
N ILE A 17 -3.61 -0.27 -4.09
CA ILE A 17 -3.34 -0.14 -5.53
C ILE A 17 -3.64 1.27 -6.04
N ARG A 18 -4.79 1.83 -5.67
CA ARG A 18 -5.16 3.19 -6.10
C ARG A 18 -4.20 4.24 -5.57
N ILE A 19 -3.76 4.10 -4.33
CA ILE A 19 -2.76 5.00 -3.71
C ILE A 19 -1.43 4.87 -4.43
N ALA A 20 -0.93 3.64 -4.62
CA ALA A 20 0.35 3.39 -5.26
C ALA A 20 0.47 4.03 -6.64
N ARG A 21 -0.54 3.80 -7.50
CA ARG A 21 -0.59 4.38 -8.85
C ARG A 21 -0.63 5.91 -8.83
N ARG A 22 -1.36 6.50 -7.87
CA ARG A 22 -1.43 7.96 -7.71
C ARG A 22 -0.10 8.55 -7.24
N CYS A 23 0.53 7.93 -6.26
CA CYS A 23 1.85 8.34 -5.77
C CYS A 23 2.89 8.30 -6.90
N ARG A 24 2.96 7.19 -7.65
CA ARG A 24 3.86 7.08 -8.79
C ARG A 24 3.57 8.13 -9.86
N HIS A 25 2.30 8.39 -10.17
CA HIS A 25 1.96 9.44 -11.12
C HIS A 25 2.42 10.84 -10.68
N VAL A 26 2.30 11.17 -9.39
CA VAL A 26 2.76 12.46 -8.83
C VAL A 26 4.27 12.63 -9.01
N ILE A 27 5.06 11.59 -8.77
CA ILE A 27 6.52 11.66 -8.88
C ILE A 27 7.05 11.19 -10.24
N GLN A 28 6.18 10.92 -11.21
CA GLN A 28 6.54 10.26 -12.47
C GLN A 28 7.61 11.03 -13.25
N CYS A 29 7.62 12.36 -13.15
CA CYS A 29 8.62 13.21 -13.81
C CYS A 29 10.04 13.07 -13.23
N LEU A 30 10.18 12.48 -12.04
CA LEU A 30 11.45 12.26 -11.36
C LEU A 30 11.99 10.84 -11.58
N LEU A 31 11.20 9.96 -12.20
CA LEU A 31 11.52 8.55 -12.41
C LEU A 31 11.75 8.26 -13.89
N ARG A 32 12.65 7.31 -14.16
CA ARG A 32 12.78 6.67 -15.47
C ARG A 32 11.66 5.65 -15.66
N GLU A 33 11.29 5.36 -16.91
CA GLU A 33 10.20 4.42 -17.22
C GLU A 33 10.44 3.02 -16.63
N GLU A 34 11.70 2.56 -16.63
CA GLU A 34 12.10 1.29 -16.04
C GLU A 34 11.90 1.22 -14.51
N GLU A 35 11.85 2.37 -13.83
CA GLU A 35 11.66 2.45 -12.38
C GLU A 35 10.17 2.43 -11.98
N TRP A 36 9.24 2.61 -12.92
CA TRP A 36 7.81 2.75 -12.60
C TRP A 36 7.23 1.51 -11.92
N ALA A 37 7.61 0.31 -12.38
CA ALA A 37 7.11 -0.94 -11.83
C ALA A 37 7.68 -1.23 -10.43
N GLU A 38 8.90 -0.77 -10.13
CA GLU A 38 9.47 -0.87 -8.79
C GLU A 38 8.82 0.14 -7.85
N ALA A 39 8.64 1.38 -8.29
CA ALA A 39 7.93 2.41 -7.54
C ALA A 39 6.49 2.00 -7.20
N ASP A 40 5.72 1.47 -8.16
CA ASP A 40 4.36 0.98 -7.91
C ASP A 40 4.34 -0.15 -6.85
N ARG A 41 5.35 -1.04 -6.84
CA ARG A 41 5.46 -2.12 -5.84
C ARG A 41 5.77 -1.60 -4.44
N GLU A 42 6.74 -0.69 -4.32
CA GLU A 42 7.11 -0.10 -3.03
C GLU A 42 5.98 0.76 -2.46
N PHE A 43 5.33 1.59 -3.29
CA PHE A 43 4.18 2.37 -2.83
C PHE A 43 3.00 1.49 -2.44
N TYR A 44 2.75 0.39 -3.15
CA TYR A 44 1.73 -0.57 -2.77
C TYR A 44 2.03 -1.18 -1.40
N ARG A 45 3.28 -1.60 -1.16
CA ARG A 45 3.73 -2.18 0.11
C ARG A 45 3.49 -1.21 1.27
N VAL A 46 3.99 0.02 1.15
CA VAL A 46 3.82 1.05 2.19
C VAL A 46 2.35 1.37 2.40
N ALA A 47 1.58 1.61 1.34
CA ALA A 47 0.16 1.92 1.47
C ALA A 47 -0.64 0.80 2.14
N ARG A 48 -0.31 -0.46 1.83
CA ARG A 48 -0.94 -1.62 2.47
C ARG A 48 -0.59 -1.68 3.96
N GLU A 49 0.68 -1.57 4.32
CA GLU A 49 1.16 -1.62 5.71
C GLU A 49 0.45 -0.57 6.56
N GLU A 50 0.38 0.68 6.08
CA GLU A 50 -0.27 1.78 6.79
C GLU A 50 -1.79 1.61 6.92
N LEU A 51 -2.46 1.13 5.87
CA LEU A 51 -3.91 0.87 5.91
C LEU A 51 -4.27 -0.28 6.86
N GLU A 52 -3.45 -1.34 6.90
CA GLU A 52 -3.62 -2.45 7.84
C GLU A 52 -3.36 -2.01 9.29
N ALA A 53 -2.33 -1.19 9.52
CA ALA A 53 -2.03 -0.60 10.83
C ALA A 53 -3.19 0.29 11.31
N PHE A 54 -3.68 1.21 10.48
CA PHE A 54 -4.79 2.10 10.81
C PHE A 54 -6.05 1.35 11.22
N ARG A 55 -6.37 0.26 10.50
CA ARG A 55 -7.52 -0.59 10.83
C ARG A 55 -7.34 -1.27 12.20
N THR A 56 -6.13 -1.71 12.51
CA THR A 56 -5.82 -2.36 13.79
C THR A 56 -5.96 -1.37 14.94
N THR A 57 -5.42 -0.15 14.81
CA THR A 57 -5.54 0.91 15.83
C THR A 57 -7.00 1.33 16.04
N THR A 58 -7.76 1.51 14.95
CA THR A 58 -9.18 1.91 15.04
C THR A 58 -10.06 0.84 15.71
N CYS A 59 -9.67 -0.43 15.66
CA CYS A 59 -10.36 -1.51 16.38
C CYS A 59 -9.99 -1.55 17.86
N ASP A 60 -8.77 -1.18 18.23
CA ASP A 60 -8.32 -1.17 19.63
C ASP A 60 -8.93 0.02 20.41
N ASP A 61 -9.05 1.19 19.77
CA ASP A 61 -9.61 2.40 20.40
C ASP A 61 -11.13 2.37 20.60
N ARG A 62 -11.87 1.49 19.91
CA ARG A 62 -13.33 1.33 20.08
C ARG A 62 -13.72 0.28 21.11
N GLY A 63 -12.74 -0.40 21.71
CA GLY A 63 -12.93 -1.48 22.68
C GLY A 63 -12.59 -1.13 24.13
N ARG A 64 -12.24 0.13 24.44
CA ARG A 64 -11.85 0.58 25.78
C ARG A 64 -12.81 1.63 26.34
#